data_AF-A0A7S0P1P6-F1
#
_entry.id   AF-A0A7S0P1P6-F1
#
_cell.length_a   1.000
_cell.length_b   1.000
_cell.length_c   1.000
_cell.angle_alpha   90.00
_cell.angle_beta   90.00
_cell.angle_gamma   90.00
#
_symmetry.space_group_name_H-M   'P 1'
#
loop_
_entity.id
_entity.type
_entity.pdbx_description
1 polymer ?
#
loop_
_entity_poly.entity_id
_entity_poly.type
_entity_poly.pdbx_seq_one_letter_code
_entity_poly.pdbx_strand_id
1 'polypeptide(L)'
;GLEQEPQQLASLLLFLASSTRRGEAIKSYLELGTGHGWTTALVCMYLRRLSAADFFGTAVDISYKQITRGVILLLNQLNVTYILRRHLPQRRHAADLCTVDTNRSYVEARFDYAELAPRCRWLVLHGISDERGSHTPTPRTGRGGVAAFWEQLASRMSASRLTELRMQSAREKPVFGAAVVAPGRRGDALPDDTASRLVSRWPWPDEQEAADSERRLLQSWLCGGRLGAQLAGRCNHSYAYAQSSRWRAKDKDS
;
A
#
# COMPACT_ATOMS: atom_id res chain seq x y z
N GLY A 1 14.50 -11.32 4.09
CA GLY A 1 14.64 -9.85 4.03
C GLY A 1 13.79 -9.35 2.89
N LEU A 2 14.18 -9.66 1.67
CA LEU A 2 13.28 -9.54 0.52
C LEU A 2 12.35 -10.76 0.50
N GLU A 3 11.04 -10.54 0.49
CA GLU A 3 10.02 -11.58 0.35
C GLU A 3 9.53 -11.71 -1.10
N GLN A 4 9.77 -10.68 -1.91
CA GLN A 4 9.41 -10.64 -3.32
C GLN A 4 10.46 -11.35 -4.18
N GLU A 5 10.00 -12.06 -5.22
CA GLU A 5 10.88 -12.70 -6.20
C GLU A 5 11.61 -11.63 -7.04
N PRO A 6 12.97 -11.62 -7.08
CA PRO A 6 13.74 -10.56 -7.73
C PRO A 6 13.39 -10.32 -9.21
N GLN A 7 13.04 -11.37 -9.96
CA GLN A 7 12.69 -11.27 -11.38
C GLN A 7 11.38 -10.49 -11.61
N GLN A 8 10.44 -10.59 -10.68
CA GLN A 8 9.18 -9.85 -10.76
C GLN A 8 9.42 -8.38 -10.53
N LEU A 9 10.21 -8.07 -9.49
CA LEU A 9 10.61 -6.71 -9.19
C LEU A 9 11.37 -6.13 -10.40
N ALA A 10 12.29 -6.88 -11.00
CA ALA A 10 12.99 -6.45 -12.21
C ALA A 10 12.02 -6.15 -13.37
N SER A 11 11.03 -7.02 -13.61
CA SER A 11 10.02 -6.82 -14.66
C SER A 11 9.19 -5.56 -14.43
N LEU A 12 8.79 -5.32 -13.17
CA LEU A 12 8.09 -4.10 -12.76
C LEU A 12 8.94 -2.85 -12.99
N LEU A 13 10.20 -2.88 -12.56
CA LEU A 13 11.11 -1.73 -12.72
C LEU A 13 11.37 -1.42 -14.21
N LEU A 14 11.54 -2.43 -15.05
CA LEU A 14 11.67 -2.26 -16.50
C LEU A 14 10.40 -1.68 -17.13
N PHE A 15 9.23 -2.16 -16.72
CA PHE A 15 7.95 -1.61 -17.15
C PHE A 15 7.85 -0.12 -16.78
N LEU A 16 8.09 0.23 -15.52
CA LEU A 16 8.03 1.61 -15.03
C LEU A 16 9.04 2.53 -15.75
N ALA A 17 10.25 2.04 -16.03
CA ALA A 17 11.25 2.78 -16.80
C ALA A 17 10.79 3.05 -18.24
N SER A 18 10.14 2.09 -18.89
CA SER A 18 9.63 2.26 -20.25
C SER A 18 8.45 3.24 -20.31
N SER A 19 7.58 3.22 -19.28
CA SER A 19 6.40 4.07 -19.18
C SER A 19 6.74 5.53 -18.86
N THR A 20 7.78 5.77 -18.05
CA THR A 20 8.22 7.12 -17.64
C THR A 20 8.97 7.90 -18.72
N ARG A 21 9.60 7.21 -19.70
CA ARG A 21 10.29 7.87 -20.83
C ARG A 21 9.36 8.69 -21.74
N ARG A 22 8.04 8.51 -21.64
CA ARG A 22 7.05 9.21 -22.46
C ARG A 22 6.60 10.58 -21.91
N GLY A 23 7.35 11.14 -20.95
CA GLY A 23 7.24 12.55 -20.58
C GLY A 23 6.89 12.86 -19.13
N GLU A 24 6.62 11.85 -18.29
CA GLU A 24 6.27 12.08 -16.88
C GLU A 24 7.00 11.08 -15.98
N ALA A 25 8.15 11.50 -15.46
CA ALA A 25 8.93 10.72 -14.50
C ALA A 25 8.16 10.52 -13.20
N ILE A 26 8.32 9.34 -12.57
CA ILE A 26 7.79 9.06 -11.23
C ILE A 26 8.69 9.77 -10.21
N LYS A 27 8.18 10.83 -9.59
CA LYS A 27 8.89 11.63 -8.57
C LYS A 27 8.45 11.27 -7.15
N SER A 28 7.27 10.68 -7.02
CA SER A 28 6.68 10.36 -5.73
C SER A 28 6.20 8.90 -5.68
N TYR A 29 6.62 8.19 -4.65
CA TYR A 29 6.31 6.78 -4.42
C TYR A 29 5.60 6.57 -3.08
N LEU A 30 4.63 5.66 -3.04
CA LEU A 30 4.03 5.18 -1.81
C LEU A 30 3.89 3.66 -1.85
N GLU A 31 4.35 2.98 -0.82
CA GLU A 31 4.12 1.54 -0.66
C GLU A 31 3.34 1.28 0.61
N LEU A 32 2.24 0.54 0.49
CA LEU A 32 1.43 0.08 1.59
C LEU A 32 1.67 -1.41 1.79
N GLY A 33 2.12 -1.81 2.98
CA GLY A 33 2.50 -3.19 3.29
C GLY A 33 3.99 -3.46 3.11
N THR A 34 4.85 -2.60 3.66
CA THR A 34 6.30 -2.70 3.37
C THR A 34 7.01 -3.85 4.08
N GLY A 35 6.45 -4.40 5.16
CA GLY A 35 7.04 -5.46 5.97
C GLY A 35 8.46 -5.10 6.44
N HIS A 36 9.46 -5.74 5.83
CA HIS A 36 10.88 -5.51 6.11
C HIS A 36 11.47 -4.26 5.42
N GLY A 37 10.74 -3.63 4.49
CA GLY A 37 11.12 -2.39 3.79
C GLY A 37 12.09 -2.57 2.61
N TRP A 38 12.52 -3.80 2.30
CA TRP A 38 13.50 -4.05 1.23
C TRP A 38 12.95 -3.82 -0.17
N THR A 39 11.70 -4.20 -0.44
CA THR A 39 11.03 -3.93 -1.73
C THR A 39 10.99 -2.42 -1.97
N THR A 40 10.49 -1.66 -1.00
CA THR A 40 10.49 -0.19 -1.02
C THR A 40 11.86 0.39 -1.30
N ALA A 41 12.89 -0.05 -0.58
CA ALA A 41 14.24 0.47 -0.74
C ALA A 41 14.77 0.24 -2.17
N LEU A 42 14.56 -0.94 -2.73
CA LEU A 42 14.98 -1.28 -4.10
C LEU A 42 14.22 -0.47 -5.16
N VAL A 43 12.89 -0.37 -5.03
CA VAL A 43 12.06 0.43 -5.94
C VAL A 43 12.48 1.89 -5.89
N CYS A 44 12.59 2.48 -4.70
CA CYS A 44 12.97 3.88 -4.53
C CYS A 44 14.38 4.18 -5.03
N MET A 45 15.34 3.29 -4.79
CA MET A 45 16.70 3.42 -5.33
C MET A 45 16.69 3.47 -6.87
N TYR A 46 15.89 2.61 -7.49
CA TYR A 46 15.76 2.58 -8.96
C TYR A 46 15.05 3.82 -9.49
N LEU A 47 13.90 4.19 -8.92
CA LEU A 47 13.12 5.34 -9.35
C LEU A 47 13.89 6.65 -9.19
N ARG A 48 14.59 6.84 -8.07
CA ARG A 48 15.44 8.02 -7.84
C ARG A 48 16.52 8.17 -8.91
N ARG A 49 17.07 7.06 -9.42
CA ARG A 49 18.04 7.08 -10.53
C ARG A 49 17.40 7.60 -11.82
N LEU A 50 16.09 7.40 -12.01
CA LEU A 50 15.36 7.83 -13.20
C LEU A 50 14.79 9.25 -13.09
N SER A 51 14.41 9.70 -11.89
CA SER A 51 13.73 10.99 -11.67
C SER A 51 14.60 12.11 -11.10
N ALA A 52 15.89 11.87 -10.91
CA ALA A 52 16.87 12.81 -10.38
C ALA A 52 16.56 13.27 -8.93
N ALA A 53 17.01 14.47 -8.54
CA ALA A 53 17.09 14.89 -7.13
C ALA A 53 15.74 15.09 -6.43
N ASP A 54 14.64 15.25 -7.17
CA ASP A 54 13.32 15.59 -6.62
C ASP A 54 12.53 14.38 -6.11
N PHE A 55 13.10 13.18 -6.16
CA PHE A 55 12.41 11.96 -5.75
C PHE A 55 12.13 11.94 -4.25
N PHE A 56 10.92 11.53 -3.85
CA PHE A 56 10.59 11.19 -2.47
C PHE A 56 9.68 9.97 -2.40
N GLY A 57 9.69 9.29 -1.25
CA GLY A 57 8.84 8.13 -1.02
C GLY A 57 8.20 8.09 0.36
N THR A 58 7.13 7.31 0.47
CA THR A 58 6.49 6.95 1.73
C THR A 58 6.37 5.44 1.85
N ALA A 59 7.01 4.86 2.86
CA ALA A 59 6.86 3.47 3.25
C ALA A 59 5.81 3.37 4.35
N VAL A 60 4.75 2.58 4.14
CA VAL A 60 3.61 2.49 5.07
C VAL A 60 3.42 1.06 5.53
N ASP A 61 3.37 0.87 6.85
CA ASP A 61 3.08 -0.43 7.46
C ASP A 61 2.16 -0.30 8.68
N ILE A 62 1.59 -1.41 9.17
CA ILE A 62 0.83 -1.44 10.41
C ILE A 62 1.74 -1.43 11.66
N SER A 63 3.02 -1.79 11.50
CA SER A 63 3.96 -1.93 12.62
C SER A 63 5.41 -1.56 12.26
N TYR A 64 6.22 -1.21 13.26
CA TYR A 64 7.68 -1.12 13.12
C TYR A 64 8.40 -2.45 13.41
N LYS A 65 7.66 -3.52 13.75
CA LYS A 65 8.26 -4.77 14.26
C LYS A 65 9.14 -5.50 13.24
N GLN A 66 8.83 -5.40 11.95
CA GLN A 66 9.52 -6.15 10.90
C GLN A 66 10.68 -5.38 10.26
N ILE A 67 10.65 -4.05 10.32
CA ILE A 67 11.69 -3.23 9.73
C ILE A 67 12.87 -3.05 10.69
N THR A 68 14.09 -3.23 10.18
CA THR A 68 15.31 -3.04 10.97
C THR A 68 15.79 -1.58 10.91
N ARG A 69 16.55 -1.15 11.92
CA ARG A 69 17.16 0.20 11.95
C ARG A 69 18.01 0.47 10.71
N GLY A 70 18.74 -0.53 10.20
CA GLY A 70 19.56 -0.38 8.99
C GLY A 70 18.73 -0.04 7.76
N VAL A 71 17.58 -0.70 7.59
CA VAL A 71 16.67 -0.39 6.47
C VAL A 71 16.05 0.99 6.62
N ILE A 72 15.65 1.41 7.83
CA ILE A 72 15.15 2.78 8.06
C ILE A 72 16.20 3.83 7.66
N LEU A 73 17.47 3.63 8.03
CA LEU A 73 18.56 4.54 7.64
C LEU A 73 18.75 4.59 6.12
N LEU A 74 18.67 3.45 5.44
CA LEU A 74 18.72 3.37 3.99
C LEU A 74 17.55 4.11 3.33
N LEU A 75 16.32 3.89 3.82
CA LEU A 75 15.12 4.59 3.34
C LEU A 75 15.28 6.13 3.48
N ASN A 76 15.77 6.60 4.63
CA ASN A 76 16.02 8.03 4.84
C ASN A 76 17.06 8.58 3.86
N GLN A 77 18.14 7.83 3.57
CA GLN A 77 19.14 8.22 2.56
C GLN A 77 18.53 8.32 1.15
N LEU A 78 17.46 7.56 0.87
CA LEU A 78 16.69 7.57 -0.37
C LEU A 78 15.58 8.63 -0.40
N ASN A 79 15.48 9.50 0.61
CA ASN A 79 14.38 10.46 0.80
C ASN A 79 13.01 9.76 0.94
N VAL A 80 12.99 8.62 1.63
CA VAL A 80 11.78 7.82 1.89
C VAL A 80 11.47 7.85 3.37
N THR A 81 10.26 8.28 3.72
CA THR A 81 9.80 8.28 5.12
C THR A 81 9.05 7.00 5.44
N TYR A 82 9.43 6.32 6.52
CA TYR A 82 8.64 5.20 7.04
C TYR A 82 7.64 5.68 8.09
N ILE A 83 6.36 5.42 7.85
CA ILE A 83 5.26 5.77 8.74
C ILE A 83 4.36 4.57 9.03
N LEU A 84 3.64 4.65 10.14
CA LEU A 84 2.55 3.72 10.38
C LEU A 84 1.32 4.12 9.57
N ARG A 85 0.53 3.14 9.14
CA ARG A 85 -0.71 3.33 8.39
C ARG A 85 -1.68 4.29 9.07
N ARG A 86 -1.78 4.24 10.40
CA ARG A 86 -2.61 5.18 11.20
C ARG A 86 -2.17 6.65 11.11
N HIS A 87 -0.95 6.90 10.62
CA HIS A 87 -0.39 8.24 10.41
C HIS A 87 -0.39 8.63 8.93
N LEU A 88 -0.90 7.79 8.03
CA LEU A 88 -1.05 8.11 6.62
C LEU A 88 -2.07 9.26 6.45
N PRO A 89 -1.69 10.43 5.89
CA PRO A 89 -2.58 11.57 5.81
C PRO A 89 -3.79 11.31 4.91
N GLN A 90 -5.00 11.57 5.42
CA GLN A 90 -6.23 11.25 4.68
C GLN A 90 -6.50 12.11 3.43
N ARG A 91 -5.87 13.29 3.30
CA ARG A 91 -6.35 14.32 2.34
C ARG A 91 -5.32 14.92 1.38
N ARG A 92 -4.05 14.52 1.36
CA ARG A 92 -3.03 15.34 0.66
C ARG A 92 -1.87 14.66 -0.06
N HIS A 93 -1.69 13.35 0.02
CA HIS A 93 -0.60 12.72 -0.72
C HIS A 93 -1.11 12.13 -2.02
N ALA A 94 -1.04 12.92 -3.09
CA ALA A 94 -1.04 12.38 -4.43
C ALA A 94 0.37 11.83 -4.71
N ALA A 95 0.49 10.53 -5.00
CA ALA A 95 1.75 9.92 -5.42
C ALA A 95 1.66 9.54 -6.91
N ASP A 96 2.79 9.63 -7.61
CA ASP A 96 2.88 9.21 -9.01
C ASP A 96 2.72 7.70 -9.13
N LEU A 97 3.28 6.96 -8.18
CA LEU A 97 3.19 5.50 -8.12
C LEU A 97 2.84 5.05 -6.70
N CYS A 98 1.83 4.19 -6.61
CA CYS A 98 1.52 3.47 -5.39
C CYS A 98 1.63 1.97 -5.58
N THR A 99 2.08 1.28 -4.54
CA THR A 99 2.15 -0.18 -4.49
C THR A 99 1.35 -0.68 -3.30
N VAL A 100 0.48 -1.67 -3.52
CA VAL A 100 -0.19 -2.44 -2.49
C VAL A 100 0.47 -3.81 -2.42
N ASP A 101 1.12 -4.08 -1.28
CA ASP A 101 1.82 -5.33 -0.96
C ASP A 101 1.45 -5.79 0.46
N THR A 102 0.17 -5.70 0.81
CA THR A 102 -0.36 -6.07 2.12
C THR A 102 -0.83 -7.54 2.15
N ASN A 103 -1.76 -7.85 3.06
CA ASN A 103 -2.34 -9.18 3.18
C ASN A 103 -2.96 -9.64 1.86
N ARG A 104 -2.82 -10.92 1.57
CA ARG A 104 -3.28 -11.56 0.32
C ARG A 104 -4.78 -11.84 0.32
N SER A 105 -5.54 -11.27 1.25
CA SER A 105 -6.99 -11.43 1.30
C SER A 105 -7.66 -10.50 0.29
N TYR A 106 -8.74 -10.98 -0.31
CA TYR A 106 -9.53 -10.21 -1.27
C TYR A 106 -10.02 -8.89 -0.66
N VAL A 107 -10.55 -8.94 0.58
CA VAL A 107 -11.14 -7.78 1.27
C VAL A 107 -10.08 -6.71 1.54
N GLU A 108 -8.90 -7.11 2.02
CA GLU A 108 -7.83 -6.15 2.33
C GLU A 108 -7.25 -5.55 1.06
N ALA A 109 -6.98 -6.36 0.02
CA ALA A 109 -6.51 -5.85 -1.28
C ALA A 109 -7.49 -4.83 -1.87
N ARG A 110 -8.79 -5.11 -1.80
CA ARG A 110 -9.84 -4.19 -2.23
C ARG A 110 -9.87 -2.90 -1.40
N PHE A 111 -9.80 -3.02 -0.07
CA PHE A 111 -9.81 -1.86 0.83
C PHE A 111 -8.61 -0.94 0.57
N ASP A 112 -7.44 -1.53 0.42
CA ASP A 112 -6.18 -0.84 0.15
C ASP A 112 -6.18 -0.17 -1.22
N TYR A 113 -6.69 -0.86 -2.25
CA TYR A 113 -6.91 -0.26 -3.56
C TYR A 113 -7.88 0.92 -3.46
N ALA A 114 -9.02 0.78 -2.78
CA ALA A 114 -10.00 1.85 -2.65
C ALA A 114 -9.45 3.08 -1.91
N GLU A 115 -8.55 2.87 -0.93
CA GLU A 115 -7.84 3.94 -0.23
C GLU A 115 -6.83 4.65 -1.13
N LEU A 116 -6.05 3.90 -1.92
CA LEU A 116 -4.92 4.44 -2.68
C LEU A 116 -5.29 4.90 -4.09
N ALA A 117 -6.14 4.19 -4.81
CA ALA A 117 -6.46 4.50 -6.22
C ALA A 117 -6.85 5.96 -6.50
N PRO A 118 -7.63 6.67 -5.64
CA PRO A 118 -7.93 8.10 -5.84
C PRO A 118 -6.74 9.04 -5.62
N ARG A 119 -5.67 8.54 -5.00
CA ARG A 119 -4.48 9.30 -4.56
C ARG A 119 -3.24 8.94 -5.37
N CYS A 120 -3.37 8.06 -6.36
CA CYS A 120 -2.23 7.50 -7.05
C CYS A 120 -2.47 7.57 -8.55
N ARG A 121 -1.46 8.05 -9.28
CA ARG A 121 -1.54 8.13 -10.74
C ARG A 121 -1.36 6.75 -11.37
N TRP A 122 -0.35 6.01 -10.92
CA TRP A 122 -0.14 4.59 -11.21
C TRP A 122 -0.36 3.78 -9.93
N LEU A 123 -0.91 2.59 -10.07
CA LEU A 123 -1.08 1.66 -8.94
C LEU A 123 -0.59 0.27 -9.32
N VAL A 124 0.12 -0.38 -8.39
CA VAL A 124 0.61 -1.74 -8.51
C VAL A 124 -0.04 -2.61 -7.43
N LEU A 125 -0.59 -3.76 -7.82
CA LEU A 125 -1.05 -4.80 -6.90
C LEU A 125 -0.06 -5.97 -6.96
N HIS A 126 0.58 -6.29 -5.84
CA HIS A 126 1.42 -7.49 -5.73
C HIS A 126 0.58 -8.74 -5.44
N GLY A 127 1.07 -9.91 -5.89
CA GLY A 127 0.47 -11.19 -5.52
C GLY A 127 -0.77 -11.59 -6.33
N ILE A 128 -0.98 -11.04 -7.53
CA ILE A 128 -2.15 -11.34 -8.39
C ILE A 128 -2.14 -12.76 -9.00
N SER A 129 -1.12 -13.57 -8.75
CA SER A 129 -1.04 -14.95 -9.24
C SER A 129 -0.56 -15.93 -8.16
N ASP A 130 -0.60 -15.51 -6.90
CA ASP A 130 -0.12 -16.36 -5.81
C ASP A 130 -1.17 -17.42 -5.43
N GLU A 131 -1.05 -18.60 -6.03
CA GLU A 131 -1.85 -19.77 -5.66
C GLU A 131 -1.55 -20.28 -4.23
N ARG A 132 -0.46 -19.81 -3.58
CA ARG A 132 -0.10 -20.19 -2.20
C ARG A 132 -0.95 -19.50 -1.14
N GLY A 133 -1.93 -18.68 -1.55
CA GLY A 133 -3.01 -18.22 -0.69
C GLY A 133 -3.83 -19.41 -0.19
N SER A 134 -3.37 -20.04 0.91
CA SER A 134 -4.08 -21.04 1.70
C SER A 134 -4.82 -22.10 0.86
N HIS A 135 -4.11 -23.17 0.48
CA HIS A 135 -4.69 -24.37 -0.13
C HIS A 135 -5.73 -25.11 0.75
N THR A 136 -6.21 -24.54 1.87
CA THR A 136 -7.48 -24.99 2.43
C THR A 136 -8.60 -24.46 1.54
N PRO A 137 -9.24 -25.31 0.72
CA PRO A 137 -10.43 -24.90 0.01
C PRO A 137 -11.51 -24.78 1.08
N THR A 138 -11.74 -23.58 1.59
CA THR A 138 -12.97 -23.30 2.32
C THR A 138 -14.09 -23.30 1.28
N PRO A 139 -15.08 -24.19 1.36
CA PRO A 139 -16.14 -24.31 0.36
C PRO A 139 -17.05 -23.07 0.24
N ARG A 140 -16.78 -22.00 1.00
CA ARG A 140 -17.70 -20.87 1.22
C ARG A 140 -17.12 -19.47 1.00
N THR A 141 -15.81 -19.27 0.88
CA THR A 141 -15.22 -17.89 0.89
C THR A 141 -14.66 -17.41 -0.45
N GLY A 142 -14.91 -18.10 -1.56
CA GLY A 142 -14.42 -17.68 -2.87
C GLY A 142 -12.89 -17.81 -2.98
N ARG A 143 -12.43 -18.64 -3.91
CA ARG A 143 -11.01 -18.70 -4.24
C ARG A 143 -10.57 -17.34 -4.77
N GLY A 144 -9.44 -16.82 -4.31
CA GLY A 144 -8.60 -15.99 -5.16
C GLY A 144 -7.96 -14.75 -4.56
N GLY A 145 -8.13 -14.40 -3.29
CA GLY A 145 -7.30 -13.35 -2.65
C GLY A 145 -7.14 -12.07 -3.50
N VAL A 146 -5.90 -11.65 -3.74
CA VAL A 146 -5.57 -10.53 -4.64
C VAL A 146 -5.90 -10.84 -6.12
N ALA A 147 -5.77 -12.09 -6.56
CA ALA A 147 -6.06 -12.51 -7.95
C ALA A 147 -7.54 -12.33 -8.31
N ALA A 148 -8.46 -12.76 -7.45
CA ALA A 148 -9.90 -12.57 -7.64
C ALA A 148 -10.27 -11.08 -7.62
N PHE A 149 -9.64 -10.30 -6.74
CA PHE A 149 -9.83 -8.86 -6.73
C PHE A 149 -9.35 -8.23 -8.04
N TRP A 150 -8.20 -8.66 -8.54
CA TRP A 150 -7.67 -8.19 -9.82
C TRP A 150 -8.56 -8.55 -11.00
N GLU A 151 -9.04 -9.79 -11.11
CA GLU A 151 -9.97 -10.20 -12.19
C GLU A 151 -11.22 -9.32 -12.20
N GLN A 152 -11.78 -9.04 -11.02
CA GLN A 152 -12.93 -8.17 -10.92
C GLN A 152 -12.60 -6.73 -11.31
N LEU A 153 -11.48 -6.19 -10.83
CA LEU A 153 -11.04 -4.84 -11.19
C LEU A 153 -10.83 -4.72 -12.71
N ALA A 154 -10.16 -5.71 -13.30
CA ALA A 154 -9.86 -5.76 -14.73
C ALA A 154 -11.13 -5.76 -15.60
N SER A 155 -12.22 -6.41 -15.14
CA SER A 155 -13.50 -6.44 -15.86
C SER A 155 -14.16 -5.07 -16.08
N ARG A 156 -13.69 -4.03 -15.38
CA ARG A 156 -14.26 -2.67 -15.41
C ARG A 156 -13.26 -1.59 -15.79
N MET A 157 -12.12 -2.00 -16.33
CA MET A 157 -11.10 -1.11 -16.85
C MET A 157 -10.80 -1.48 -18.30
N SER A 158 -10.49 -0.47 -19.09
CA SER A 158 -9.99 -0.65 -20.44
C SER A 158 -8.69 -1.45 -20.41
N ALA A 159 -8.58 -2.44 -21.29
CA ALA A 159 -7.39 -3.30 -21.37
C ALA A 159 -6.09 -2.48 -21.57
N SER A 160 -6.16 -1.32 -22.23
CA SER A 160 -5.02 -0.41 -22.40
C SER A 160 -4.48 0.18 -21.10
N ARG A 161 -5.26 0.17 -20.01
CA ARG A 161 -4.85 0.64 -18.69
C ARG A 161 -4.30 -0.47 -17.80
N LEU A 162 -4.40 -1.72 -18.22
CA LEU A 162 -4.05 -2.87 -17.41
C LEU A 162 -2.78 -3.50 -17.96
N THR A 163 -1.86 -3.84 -17.08
CA THR A 163 -0.69 -4.63 -17.44
C THR A 163 -0.45 -5.67 -16.37
N GLU A 164 -0.36 -6.93 -16.79
CA GLU A 164 0.02 -8.01 -15.90
C GLU A 164 1.46 -8.43 -16.17
N LEU A 165 2.26 -8.39 -15.12
CA LEU A 165 3.64 -8.83 -15.12
C LEU A 165 3.68 -10.22 -14.50
N ARG A 166 3.55 -11.24 -15.34
CA ARG A 166 3.58 -12.64 -14.93
C ARG A 166 4.98 -13.20 -15.09
N MET A 167 5.45 -13.95 -14.09
CA MET A 167 6.64 -14.78 -14.23
C MET A 167 6.20 -16.22 -14.48
N GLN A 168 6.63 -16.78 -15.60
CA GLN A 168 6.54 -18.22 -15.86
C GLN A 168 7.94 -18.81 -15.65
N SER A 169 8.11 -19.65 -14.62
CA SER A 169 9.29 -20.49 -14.59
C SER A 169 9.16 -21.52 -15.72
N ALA A 170 10.26 -21.90 -16.36
CA ALA A 170 10.22 -22.82 -17.51
C ALA A 170 9.62 -24.21 -17.19
N ARG A 171 9.32 -24.50 -15.92
CA ARG A 171 8.88 -25.82 -15.44
C ARG A 171 7.59 -25.79 -14.61
N GLU A 172 7.01 -24.62 -14.31
CA GLU A 172 5.84 -24.52 -13.44
C GLU A 172 4.78 -23.56 -14.00
N LYS A 173 3.53 -23.71 -13.51
CA LYS A 173 2.47 -22.72 -13.73
C LYS A 173 2.91 -21.35 -13.20
N PRO A 174 2.38 -20.23 -13.72
CA PRO A 174 2.75 -18.90 -13.25
C PRO A 174 2.58 -18.81 -11.73
N VAL A 175 3.69 -18.70 -11.00
CA VAL A 175 3.67 -18.82 -9.53
C VAL A 175 3.38 -17.47 -8.89
N PHE A 176 3.69 -16.37 -9.58
CA PHE A 176 3.54 -15.03 -9.05
C PHE A 176 3.36 -13.99 -10.17
N GLY A 177 2.58 -12.95 -9.88
CA GLY A 177 2.38 -11.81 -10.78
C GLY A 177 2.19 -10.49 -10.04
N ALA A 178 2.50 -9.39 -10.71
CA ALA A 178 2.11 -8.03 -10.31
C ALA A 178 1.18 -7.45 -11.37
N ALA A 179 0.11 -6.78 -10.94
CA ALA A 179 -0.76 -6.02 -11.83
C ALA A 179 -0.43 -4.54 -11.73
N VAL A 180 -0.40 -3.87 -12.87
CA VAL A 180 -0.24 -2.42 -12.98
C VAL A 180 -1.51 -1.83 -13.56
N VAL A 181 -1.99 -0.79 -12.88
CA VAL A 181 -3.08 0.08 -13.31
C VAL A 181 -2.49 1.41 -13.73
N ALA A 182 -2.60 1.72 -15.03
CA ALA A 182 -2.21 2.99 -15.60
C ALA A 182 -3.24 4.09 -15.28
N PRO A 183 -2.83 5.37 -15.27
CA PRO A 183 -3.73 6.48 -15.01
C PRO A 183 -4.90 6.54 -15.98
N GLY A 184 -6.07 6.87 -15.46
CA GLY A 184 -7.28 7.12 -16.22
C GLY A 184 -7.35 8.56 -16.70
N ARG A 185 -8.53 8.95 -17.21
CA ARG A 185 -8.75 10.32 -17.71
C ARG A 185 -8.56 11.42 -16.66
N ARG A 186 -8.75 11.09 -15.37
CA ARG A 186 -8.55 12.00 -14.24
C ARG A 186 -7.11 12.03 -13.73
N GLY A 187 -6.22 11.21 -14.30
CA GLY A 187 -4.87 11.04 -13.81
C GLY A 187 -4.78 10.19 -12.53
N ASP A 188 -5.85 9.50 -12.14
CA ASP A 188 -5.90 8.58 -11.00
C ASP A 188 -5.96 7.11 -11.46
N ALA A 189 -5.83 6.17 -10.54
CA ALA A 189 -5.88 4.75 -10.81
C ALA A 189 -7.29 4.15 -10.65
N LEU A 190 -8.35 4.98 -10.65
CA LEU A 190 -9.74 4.53 -10.47
C LEU A 190 -10.28 3.77 -11.69
N PRO A 191 -11.32 2.93 -11.54
CA PRO A 191 -11.98 2.25 -12.66
C PRO A 191 -12.62 3.23 -13.66
N ASP A 192 -12.76 2.81 -14.92
CA ASP A 192 -13.23 3.68 -16.02
C ASP A 192 -14.71 4.07 -15.89
N ASP A 193 -15.51 3.20 -15.28
CA ASP A 193 -16.96 3.36 -15.09
C ASP A 193 -17.32 4.28 -13.91
N THR A 194 -16.34 4.83 -13.19
CA THR A 194 -16.60 5.67 -12.02
C THR A 194 -17.09 7.07 -12.41
N ALA A 195 -18.39 7.15 -12.69
CA ALA A 195 -19.22 8.32 -12.49
C ALA A 195 -19.17 8.71 -10.99
N SER A 196 -18.04 9.30 -10.59
CA SER A 196 -17.85 10.21 -9.47
C SER A 196 -18.79 9.99 -8.27
N ARG A 197 -18.37 9.13 -7.32
CA ARG A 197 -18.08 9.57 -5.93
C ARG A 197 -17.79 8.47 -4.91
N LEU A 198 -18.09 7.20 -5.14
CA LEU A 198 -17.95 6.21 -4.05
C LEU A 198 -17.51 4.84 -4.57
N VAL A 199 -16.19 4.63 -4.69
CA VAL A 199 -15.60 3.27 -4.71
C VAL A 199 -16.08 2.46 -3.49
N SER A 200 -16.37 3.15 -2.38
CA SER A 200 -16.96 2.59 -1.15
C SER A 200 -18.44 2.18 -1.25
N ARG A 201 -19.20 2.59 -2.28
CA ARG A 201 -20.60 2.16 -2.52
C ARG A 201 -20.77 1.24 -3.73
N TRP A 202 -19.66 0.75 -4.24
CA TRP A 202 -19.72 -0.23 -5.29
C TRP A 202 -20.43 -1.48 -4.76
N PRO A 203 -21.47 -2.00 -5.43
CA PRO A 203 -22.14 -3.21 -4.98
C PRO A 203 -21.21 -4.38 -5.27
N TRP A 204 -20.64 -4.95 -4.21
CA TRP A 204 -19.82 -6.16 -4.32
C TRP A 204 -20.74 -7.35 -4.06
N PRO A 205 -20.56 -8.47 -4.78
CA PRO A 205 -21.39 -9.66 -4.62
C PRO A 205 -21.57 -10.11 -3.15
N ASP A 206 -20.61 -9.74 -2.29
CA ASP A 206 -20.59 -10.09 -0.87
C ASP A 206 -20.62 -8.85 0.06
N GLU A 207 -21.51 -7.87 -0.17
CA GLU A 207 -21.66 -6.70 0.71
C GLU A 207 -21.83 -7.07 2.19
N GLN A 208 -22.46 -8.20 2.50
CA GLN A 208 -22.58 -8.73 3.87
C GLN A 208 -21.22 -9.13 4.47
N GLU A 209 -20.39 -9.84 3.71
CA GLU A 209 -19.13 -10.41 4.20
C GLU A 209 -18.01 -9.36 4.22
N ALA A 210 -18.05 -8.39 3.29
CA ALA A 210 -17.19 -7.22 3.33
C ALA A 210 -17.52 -6.34 4.54
N ALA A 211 -18.81 -6.11 4.85
CA ALA A 211 -19.22 -5.36 6.05
C ALA A 211 -18.83 -6.09 7.35
N ASP A 212 -18.92 -7.42 7.39
CA ASP A 212 -18.50 -8.21 8.55
C ASP A 212 -16.97 -8.31 8.68
N SER A 213 -16.24 -8.29 7.57
CA SER A 213 -14.78 -8.23 7.56
C SER A 213 -14.27 -6.84 7.94
N GLU A 214 -14.92 -5.78 7.46
CA GLU A 214 -14.65 -4.39 7.86
C GLU A 214 -14.94 -4.19 9.35
N ARG A 215 -16.06 -4.71 9.87
CA ARG A 215 -16.33 -4.74 11.33
C ARG A 215 -15.25 -5.49 12.09
N ARG A 216 -14.79 -6.64 11.61
CA ARG A 216 -13.73 -7.43 12.27
C ARG A 216 -12.37 -6.74 12.24
N LEU A 217 -12.02 -6.07 11.14
CA LEU A 217 -10.79 -5.27 11.04
C LEU A 217 -10.87 -4.04 11.95
N LEU A 218 -11.97 -3.31 11.94
CA LEU A 218 -12.19 -2.19 12.86
C LEU A 218 -12.18 -2.64 14.33
N GLN A 219 -12.78 -3.80 14.63
CA GLN A 219 -12.73 -4.41 15.97
C GLN A 219 -11.32 -4.86 16.35
N SER A 220 -10.54 -5.48 15.47
CA SER A 220 -9.16 -5.87 15.76
C SER A 220 -8.27 -4.65 16.02
N TRP A 221 -8.51 -3.56 15.29
CA TRP A 221 -7.88 -2.26 15.51
C TRP A 221 -8.26 -1.63 16.86
N LEU A 222 -9.55 -1.66 17.22
CA LEU A 222 -10.04 -1.07 18.47
C LEU A 222 -9.69 -1.93 19.71
N CYS A 223 -9.66 -3.26 19.57
CA CYS A 223 -9.37 -4.20 20.66
C CYS A 223 -7.85 -4.45 20.83
N GLY A 224 -7.06 -4.36 19.75
CA GLY A 224 -5.60 -4.47 19.78
C GLY A 224 -4.91 -3.34 20.55
N GLY A 225 -5.60 -2.21 20.75
CA GLY A 225 -5.13 -1.11 21.62
C GLY A 225 -5.37 -1.32 23.12
N ARG A 226 -6.24 -2.26 23.54
CA ARG A 226 -6.57 -2.47 24.96
C ARG A 226 -5.90 -3.69 25.60
N LEU A 227 -5.47 -4.68 24.83
CA LEU A 227 -4.76 -5.84 25.36
C LEU A 227 -3.28 -5.58 25.70
N GLY A 228 -2.73 -4.43 25.30
CA GLY A 228 -1.43 -3.95 25.78
C GLY A 228 -1.45 -3.28 27.16
N ALA A 229 -2.64 -2.95 27.69
CA ALA A 229 -2.77 -2.24 28.97
C ALA A 229 -2.97 -3.17 30.19
N GLN A 230 -3.15 -4.48 29.98
CA GLN A 230 -3.31 -5.45 31.07
C GLN A 230 -2.03 -6.25 31.40
N LEU A 231 -0.95 -6.06 30.65
CA LEU A 231 0.37 -6.64 30.97
C LEU A 231 1.45 -5.60 31.35
N ALA A 232 1.10 -4.31 31.42
CA ALA A 232 1.96 -3.26 31.98
C ALA A 232 1.68 -3.01 33.47
N GLY A 233 1.48 -4.09 34.24
CA GLY A 233 1.48 -4.05 35.69
C GLY A 233 2.90 -4.13 36.23
N ARG A 234 3.70 -3.06 36.07
CA ARG A 234 4.90 -2.69 36.85
C ARG A 234 5.72 -1.66 36.07
N CYS A 235 5.37 -0.39 36.25
CA CYS A 235 6.31 0.72 36.28
C CYS A 235 5.61 1.89 36.97
N ASN A 236 5.73 1.93 38.31
CA ASN A 236 5.56 3.16 39.05
C ASN A 236 6.59 4.17 38.53
N HIS A 237 6.15 5.33 38.03
CA HIS A 237 6.52 6.62 38.59
C HIS A 237 5.74 7.73 37.87
N SER A 238 4.90 8.39 38.66
CA SER A 238 4.48 9.80 38.63
C SER A 238 4.78 10.60 37.36
N TYR A 239 3.75 11.22 36.76
CA TYR A 239 3.71 12.68 36.65
C TYR A 239 2.27 13.15 36.45
N ALA A 240 1.90 14.13 37.27
CA ALA A 240 0.57 14.68 37.42
C ALA A 240 0.17 15.57 36.24
N TYR A 241 -1.14 15.61 36.05
CA TYR A 241 -1.92 16.49 35.19
C TYR A 241 -1.79 17.95 35.65
N ALA A 242 -1.59 18.88 34.73
CA ALA A 242 -2.08 20.25 34.89
C ALA A 242 -2.40 20.86 33.53
N GLN A 243 -3.69 21.12 33.32
CA GLN A 243 -4.22 21.91 32.22
C GLN A 243 -3.95 23.41 32.42
N SER A 244 -4.06 24.11 31.30
CA SER A 244 -4.62 25.45 31.11
C SER A 244 -3.66 26.62 30.87
N SER A 245 -3.79 27.13 29.63
CA SER A 245 -3.88 28.55 29.26
C SER A 245 -2.81 29.54 29.71
N ARG A 246 -2.15 30.18 28.74
CA ARG A 246 -2.46 31.57 28.32
C ARG A 246 -1.50 32.08 27.24
N TRP A 247 -2.10 32.74 26.26
CA TRP A 247 -1.47 33.72 25.39
C TRP A 247 -0.81 34.85 26.20
N ARG A 248 0.41 35.26 25.81
CA ARG A 248 0.81 36.68 25.68
C ARG A 248 2.12 36.79 24.91
N ALA A 249 2.06 37.55 23.83
CA ALA A 249 3.20 38.13 23.14
C ALA A 249 3.86 39.23 24.00
N LYS A 250 5.18 39.40 23.84
CA LYS A 250 5.88 40.69 23.67
C LYS A 250 7.39 40.45 23.55
N ASP A 251 7.95 40.78 22.39
CA ASP A 251 8.98 41.81 22.20
C ASP A 251 9.94 42.08 23.38
N LYS A 252 11.26 41.92 23.19
CA LYS A 252 12.19 42.97 22.74
C LYS A 252 13.66 42.60 22.97
N ASP A 253 14.48 43.14 22.07
CA ASP A 253 15.94 43.26 22.03
C ASP A 253 16.65 43.43 23.39
N SER A 254 17.82 42.80 23.50
CA SER A 254 19.12 43.36 23.93
C SER A 254 20.21 42.32 23.71
#